data_AF-A0A1A8N7I7-F1
#
_entry.id   AF-A0A1A8N7I7-F1
#
_cell.length_a   1.000
_cell.length_b   1.000
_cell.length_c   1.000
_cell.angle_alpha   90.00
_cell.angle_beta   90.00
_cell.angle_gamma   90.00
#
_symmetry.space_group_name_H-M   'P 1'
#
loop_
_entity.id
_entity.type
_entity.pdbx_description
1 polymer ?
#
loop_
_entity_poly.entity_id
_entity_poly.type
_entity_poly.pdbx_seq_one_letter_code
_entity_poly.pdbx_strand_id
1 'polypeptide(L)'
;VSHYFTKWRPIAYALASSGECVFAMVFSPLFKWLIDIYSWRGALLIIGGLQLNLCVCGMLMRPLETNQRTSQIDSPGGEAAETPSKTNTTFQCSLMTKPEFLLYILFAILAAAGFFVPTLFLVPFADSLGMDKYWPAFILSGLAVADLAGRLFCGWLTSMRLLRNLQLLTIVTSLLGVVLLLLPISYNHWAIMGFSLLYGFLFGCMVAIHVTSIVDIVSLEGFDSGPG
;
A
#
# COMPACT_ATOMS: atom_id res chain seq x y z
N VAL A 1 13.75 3.34 -2.21
CA VAL A 1 13.11 4.54 -2.83
C VAL A 1 13.17 5.75 -1.91
N SER A 2 12.66 5.62 -0.68
CA SER A 2 12.70 6.67 0.35
C SER A 2 14.10 7.30 0.55
N HIS A 3 15.17 6.51 0.68
CA HIS A 3 16.54 7.05 0.82
C HIS A 3 17.17 7.61 -0.47
N TYR A 4 16.68 7.24 -1.66
CA TYR A 4 17.27 7.64 -2.95
C TYR A 4 16.72 8.98 -3.45
N PHE A 5 15.50 9.36 -3.06
CA PHE A 5 14.84 10.57 -3.55
C PHE A 5 14.24 11.36 -2.39
N THR A 6 15.02 12.29 -1.83
CA THR A 6 14.58 13.18 -0.74
C THR A 6 13.55 14.22 -1.19
N LYS A 7 13.62 14.69 -2.44
CA LYS A 7 12.72 15.75 -2.97
C LYS A 7 11.45 15.23 -3.65
N TRP A 8 11.47 13.99 -4.18
CA TRP A 8 10.36 13.41 -4.97
C TRP A 8 9.88 12.06 -4.42
N ARG A 9 10.10 11.82 -3.13
CA ARG A 9 9.73 10.59 -2.42
C ARG A 9 8.30 10.12 -2.72
N PRO A 10 7.26 10.98 -2.63
CA PRO A 10 5.88 10.56 -2.83
C PRO A 10 5.59 10.11 -4.26
N ILE A 11 6.16 10.81 -5.25
CA ILE A 11 5.99 10.48 -6.67
C ILE A 11 6.71 9.18 -7.03
N ALA A 12 7.93 8.98 -6.51
CA ALA A 12 8.67 7.73 -6.74
C ALA A 12 7.94 6.52 -6.12
N TYR A 13 7.29 6.70 -4.96
CA TYR A 13 6.43 5.68 -4.38
C TYR A 13 5.15 5.45 -5.19
N ALA A 14 4.48 6.50 -5.63
CA ALA A 14 3.31 6.39 -6.50
C ALA A 14 3.65 5.66 -7.81
N LEU A 15 4.80 5.95 -8.40
CA LEU A 15 5.27 5.28 -9.61
C LEU A 15 5.65 3.81 -9.36
N ALA A 16 6.40 3.52 -8.30
CA ALA A 16 6.70 2.12 -7.93
C ALA A 16 5.43 1.32 -7.64
N SER A 17 4.44 1.95 -7.01
CA SER A 17 3.15 1.36 -6.68
C SER A 17 2.22 1.23 -7.89
N SER A 18 2.36 2.06 -8.93
CA SER A 18 1.54 1.99 -10.15
C SER A 18 1.65 0.65 -10.89
N GLY A 19 2.74 -0.09 -10.67
CA GLY A 19 2.91 -1.44 -11.19
C GLY A 19 1.82 -2.40 -10.72
N GLU A 20 1.20 -2.17 -9.55
CA GLU A 20 0.07 -2.97 -9.05
C GLU A 20 -1.16 -2.86 -9.96
N CYS A 21 -1.48 -1.66 -10.44
CA CYS A 21 -2.63 -1.43 -11.32
C CYS A 21 -2.42 -2.12 -12.68
N VAL A 22 -1.23 -1.96 -13.25
CA VAL A 22 -0.86 -2.60 -14.53
C VAL A 22 -0.85 -4.12 -14.37
N PHE A 23 -0.29 -4.62 -13.27
CA PHE A 23 -0.32 -6.04 -12.94
C PHE A 23 -1.75 -6.54 -12.85
N ALA A 24 -2.65 -5.89 -12.11
CA ALA A 24 -4.04 -6.32 -11.99
C ALA A 24 -4.76 -6.42 -13.34
N MET A 25 -4.52 -5.47 -14.26
CA MET A 25 -5.11 -5.49 -15.60
C MET A 25 -4.61 -6.67 -16.46
N VAL A 26 -3.30 -6.95 -16.43
CA VAL A 26 -2.68 -8.01 -17.25
C VAL A 26 -2.83 -9.39 -16.60
N PHE A 27 -2.86 -9.45 -15.27
CA PHE A 27 -2.88 -10.67 -14.50
C PHE A 27 -4.18 -11.45 -14.71
N SER A 28 -5.33 -10.78 -14.81
CA SER A 28 -6.61 -11.47 -14.97
C SER A 28 -6.72 -12.35 -16.23
N PRO A 29 -6.38 -11.87 -17.45
CA PRO A 29 -6.36 -12.74 -18.64
C PRO A 29 -5.20 -13.75 -18.61
N LEU A 30 -4.02 -13.36 -18.11
CA LEU A 30 -2.86 -14.25 -18.00
C LEU A 30 -3.14 -15.42 -17.04
N PHE A 31 -3.79 -15.16 -15.91
CA PHE A 31 -4.15 -16.15 -14.92
C PHE A 31 -5.19 -17.13 -15.45
N LYS A 32 -6.18 -16.64 -16.21
CA LYS A 32 -7.14 -17.50 -16.91
C LYS A 32 -6.44 -18.44 -17.88
N TRP A 33 -5.55 -17.89 -18.72
CA TRP A 33 -4.75 -18.68 -19.67
C TRP A 33 -3.87 -19.73 -18.96
N LEU A 34 -3.30 -19.37 -17.81
CA LEU A 34 -2.48 -20.27 -17.00
C LEU A 34 -3.30 -21.42 -16.40
N ILE A 35 -4.54 -21.14 -15.95
CA ILE A 35 -5.48 -22.16 -15.48
C ILE A 35 -5.89 -23.10 -16.62
N ASP A 36 -6.15 -22.56 -17.81
CA ASP A 36 -6.59 -23.35 -18.97
C ASP A 36 -5.52 -24.38 -19.41
N ILE A 37 -4.23 -24.05 -19.27
CA ILE A 37 -3.11 -24.96 -19.64
C ILE A 37 -2.65 -25.84 -18.47
N TYR A 38 -2.45 -25.25 -17.28
CA TYR A 38 -1.78 -25.92 -16.16
C TYR A 38 -2.73 -26.34 -15.03
N SER A 39 -4.04 -26.17 -15.22
CA SER A 39 -5.04 -26.27 -14.16
C SER A 39 -4.80 -25.24 -13.04
N TRP A 40 -5.75 -25.15 -12.11
CA TRP A 40 -5.67 -24.23 -10.97
C TRP A 40 -4.45 -24.54 -10.07
N ARG A 41 -4.10 -25.83 -9.91
CA ARG A 41 -2.95 -26.25 -9.08
C ARG A 41 -1.61 -25.82 -9.67
N GLY A 42 -1.44 -26.00 -10.99
CA GLY A 42 -0.22 -25.59 -11.67
C GLY A 42 -0.08 -24.07 -11.75
N ALA A 43 -1.19 -23.36 -12.00
CA ALA A 43 -1.21 -21.91 -11.96
C ALA A 43 -0.77 -21.35 -10.59
N LEU A 44 -1.26 -21.92 -9.48
CA LEU A 44 -0.86 -21.53 -8.13
C LEU A 44 0.62 -21.82 -7.85
N LEU A 45 1.15 -22.95 -8.32
CA LEU A 45 2.57 -23.29 -8.18
C LEU A 45 3.47 -22.31 -8.93
N ILE A 46 3.10 -21.93 -10.16
CA ILE A 46 3.86 -20.97 -10.97
C ILE A 46 3.87 -19.59 -10.30
N ILE A 47 2.73 -19.13 -9.80
CA ILE A 47 2.64 -17.86 -9.06
C ILE A 47 3.46 -17.91 -7.78
N GLY A 48 3.38 -19.01 -7.02
CA GLY A 48 4.19 -19.20 -5.82
C GLY A 48 5.69 -19.17 -6.12
N GLY A 49 6.13 -19.79 -7.21
CA GLY A 49 7.51 -19.71 -7.70
C GLY A 49 7.93 -18.29 -8.07
N LEU A 50 7.06 -17.53 -8.73
CA LEU A 50 7.30 -16.12 -9.04
C LEU A 50 7.48 -15.27 -7.76
N GLN A 51 6.65 -15.51 -6.75
CA GLN A 51 6.72 -14.84 -5.45
C GLN A 51 8.03 -15.16 -4.70
N LEU A 52 8.55 -16.39 -4.80
CA LEU A 52 9.84 -16.75 -4.21
C LEU A 52 11.02 -16.07 -4.90
N ASN A 53 10.94 -15.80 -6.21
CA ASN A 53 11.96 -15.03 -6.91
C ASN A 53 12.02 -13.58 -6.40
N LEU A 54 10.88 -12.98 -6.02
CA LEU A 54 10.85 -11.67 -5.36
C LEU A 54 11.56 -11.68 -4.00
N CYS A 55 11.51 -12.80 -3.26
CA CYS A 55 12.28 -12.94 -2.02
C CYS A 55 13.79 -12.91 -2.27
N VAL A 56 14.27 -13.51 -3.37
CA VAL A 56 15.68 -13.44 -3.78
C VAL A 56 16.07 -12.01 -4.14
N CYS A 57 15.24 -11.30 -4.89
CA CYS A 57 15.45 -9.89 -5.20
C CYS A 57 15.50 -9.01 -3.94
N GLY A 58 14.62 -9.27 -2.96
CA GLY A 58 14.61 -8.58 -1.68
C GLY A 58 15.85 -8.87 -0.83
N MET A 59 16.36 -10.09 -0.86
CA MET A 59 17.61 -10.47 -0.20
C MET A 59 18.84 -9.83 -0.86
N LEU A 60 18.79 -9.64 -2.18
CA LEU A 60 19.86 -8.98 -2.95
C LEU A 60 19.86 -7.46 -2.81
N MET A 61 18.75 -6.85 -2.37
CA MET A 61 18.69 -5.44 -1.98
C MET A 61 19.53 -5.24 -0.71
N ARG A 62 20.82 -5.01 -0.92
CA ARG A 62 21.79 -4.70 0.12
C ARG A 62 21.34 -3.42 0.85
N PRO A 63 21.20 -3.44 2.19
CA PRO A 63 20.94 -2.22 2.94
C PRO A 63 22.11 -1.25 2.67
N LEU A 64 21.79 -0.07 2.13
CA LEU A 64 22.80 0.98 1.98
C LEU A 64 23.14 1.48 3.37
N GLU A 65 24.38 1.27 3.78
CA GLU A 65 24.94 1.92 4.95
C GLU A 65 24.78 3.42 4.78
N THR A 66 24.03 4.03 5.69
CA THR A 66 24.03 5.48 5.89
C THR A 66 25.47 5.89 6.13
N ASN A 67 26.08 6.56 5.15
CA ASN A 67 27.44 7.03 5.21
C ASN A 67 27.54 8.09 6.33
N GLN A 68 27.98 7.67 7.52
CA GLN A 68 28.47 8.53 8.60
C GLN A 68 29.78 9.20 8.16
N ARG A 69 29.72 10.09 7.16
CA ARG A 69 30.84 10.94 6.75
C ARG A 69 30.57 12.39 7.11
N THR A 70 30.45 12.65 8.40
CA THR A 70 30.84 13.91 9.05
C THR A 70 31.01 13.54 10.53
N SER A 71 32.11 12.92 10.96
CA SER A 71 33.35 13.63 11.27
C SER A 71 34.43 12.59 11.59
N GLN A 72 35.53 12.58 10.83
CA GLN A 72 36.81 12.00 11.26
C GLN A 72 37.84 13.12 11.33
N ILE A 73 38.07 13.62 12.54
CA ILE A 73 39.26 14.32 13.08
C ILE A 73 39.15 13.98 14.59
N ASP A 74 39.96 13.21 15.29
CA ASP A 74 41.34 12.71 15.16
C ASP A 74 41.44 11.23 15.64
N SER A 75 42.52 10.54 15.26
CA SER A 75 42.95 9.18 15.72
C SER A 75 43.61 9.23 17.14
N PRO A 76 44.14 8.15 17.77
CA PRO A 76 44.31 6.74 17.34
C PRO A 76 44.07 5.63 18.41
N GLY A 77 43.92 4.37 17.96
CA GLY A 77 44.50 3.19 18.64
C GLY A 77 43.55 2.07 19.12
N GLY A 78 43.85 0.84 18.68
CA GLY A 78 43.58 -0.39 19.45
C GLY A 78 42.58 -1.39 18.85
N GLU A 79 43.08 -2.45 18.21
CA GLU A 79 42.36 -3.70 17.95
C GLU A 79 41.81 -4.32 19.25
N ALA A 80 40.55 -4.77 19.24
CA ALA A 80 40.15 -6.03 19.85
C ALA A 80 38.82 -6.51 19.25
N ALA A 81 38.80 -7.77 18.83
CA ALA A 81 37.61 -8.47 18.38
C ALA A 81 36.61 -8.63 19.54
N GLU A 82 35.33 -8.33 19.31
CA GLU A 82 34.22 -8.86 20.12
C GLU A 82 33.09 -9.40 19.25
N THR A 83 32.56 -10.52 19.73
CA THR A 83 31.64 -11.50 19.17
C THR A 83 30.20 -10.97 19.00
N PRO A 84 29.31 -11.65 18.24
CA PRO A 84 27.95 -11.17 18.01
C PRO A 84 27.12 -11.31 19.29
N SER A 85 26.94 -10.20 20.03
CA SER A 85 26.09 -10.18 21.22
C SER A 85 24.62 -9.99 20.83
N LYS A 86 23.84 -11.04 21.07
CA LYS A 86 22.37 -11.07 21.22
C LYS A 86 21.79 -9.72 21.66
N THR A 87 21.04 -9.05 20.80
CA THR A 87 20.25 -7.86 21.17
C THR A 87 18.77 -8.24 21.18
N ASN A 88 18.32 -8.61 22.38
CA ASN A 88 16.96 -8.73 22.89
C ASN A 88 15.81 -8.39 21.93
N THR A 89 15.19 -9.45 21.41
CA THR A 89 13.83 -9.47 20.85
C THR A 89 12.79 -9.33 21.96
N THR A 90 12.87 -8.29 22.78
CA THR A 90 11.72 -7.81 23.54
C THR A 90 11.03 -6.80 22.65
N PHE A 91 10.27 -7.30 21.67
CA PHE A 91 9.12 -6.57 21.13
C PHE A 91 8.39 -6.00 22.34
N GLN A 92 8.22 -4.69 22.41
CA GLN A 92 7.55 -4.05 23.55
C GLN A 92 6.08 -4.48 23.59
N CYS A 93 5.81 -5.67 24.10
CA CYS A 93 4.48 -6.25 24.28
C CYS A 93 3.63 -5.36 25.20
N SER A 94 4.29 -4.53 26.03
CA SER A 94 3.68 -3.46 26.82
C SER A 94 2.90 -2.44 25.98
N LEU A 95 3.29 -2.19 24.72
CA LEU A 95 2.57 -1.31 23.80
C LEU A 95 1.27 -1.95 23.27
N MET A 96 1.27 -3.27 23.06
CA MET A 96 0.09 -4.04 22.65
C MET A 96 -0.99 -4.14 23.75
N THR A 97 -0.61 -3.95 25.01
CA THR A 97 -1.53 -3.99 26.16
C THR A 97 -2.29 -2.66 26.36
N LYS A 98 -1.91 -1.58 25.66
CA LYS A 98 -2.62 -0.30 25.76
C LYS A 98 -3.95 -0.35 25.01
N PRO A 99 -5.09 -0.03 25.65
CA PRO A 99 -6.41 -0.15 25.03
C PRO A 99 -6.57 0.76 23.81
N GLU A 100 -5.88 1.90 23.77
CA GLU A 100 -5.90 2.83 22.63
C GLU A 100 -5.25 2.22 21.39
N PHE A 101 -4.17 1.46 21.57
CA PHE A 101 -3.46 0.77 20.49
C PHE A 101 -4.25 -0.43 19.98
N LEU A 102 -4.90 -1.18 20.87
CA LEU A 102 -5.82 -2.26 20.49
C LEU A 102 -7.02 -1.73 19.69
N LEU A 103 -7.60 -0.60 20.09
CA LEU A 103 -8.70 0.02 19.37
C LEU A 103 -8.28 0.54 17.99
N TYR A 104 -7.04 1.07 17.89
CA TYR A 104 -6.45 1.42 16.59
C TYR A 104 -6.22 0.20 15.70
N ILE A 105 -5.68 -0.90 16.23
CA ILE A 105 -5.50 -2.14 15.48
C ILE A 105 -6.85 -2.70 15.02
N LEU A 106 -7.85 -2.74 15.91
CA LEU A 106 -9.19 -3.21 15.58
C LEU A 106 -9.81 -2.37 14.46
N PHE A 107 -9.70 -1.04 14.55
CA PHE A 107 -10.12 -0.13 13.50
C PHE A 107 -9.36 -0.39 12.18
N ALA A 108 -8.03 -0.61 12.24
CA ALA A 108 -7.24 -0.91 11.07
C ALA A 108 -7.62 -2.24 10.41
N ILE A 109 -7.94 -3.28 11.20
CA ILE A 109 -8.42 -4.58 10.70
C ILE A 109 -9.80 -4.41 10.07
N LEU A 110 -10.73 -3.72 10.73
CA LEU A 110 -12.07 -3.45 10.19
C LEU A 110 -12.00 -2.63 8.89
N ALA A 111 -11.15 -1.60 8.87
CA ALA A 111 -10.91 -0.77 7.70
C ALA A 111 -10.31 -1.62 6.56
N ALA A 112 -9.27 -2.41 6.84
CA ALA A 112 -8.66 -3.30 5.85
C ALA A 112 -9.67 -4.30 5.28
N ALA A 113 -10.45 -4.96 6.13
CA ALA A 113 -11.52 -5.87 5.68
C ALA A 113 -12.57 -5.13 4.84
N GLY A 114 -13.00 -3.94 5.27
CA GLY A 114 -13.96 -3.09 4.57
C GLY A 114 -13.46 -2.59 3.22
N PHE A 115 -12.15 -2.47 3.00
CA PHE A 115 -11.59 -2.05 1.72
C PHE A 115 -11.52 -3.18 0.68
N PHE A 116 -11.30 -4.43 1.09
CA PHE A 116 -11.24 -5.54 0.12
C PHE A 116 -12.62 -5.99 -0.36
N VAL A 117 -13.67 -5.78 0.43
CA VAL A 117 -15.02 -6.23 0.07
C VAL A 117 -15.54 -5.57 -1.23
N PRO A 118 -15.51 -4.23 -1.40
CA PRO A 118 -15.99 -3.60 -2.62
C PRO A 118 -15.18 -4.03 -3.85
N THR A 119 -13.85 -4.08 -3.75
CA THR A 119 -13.01 -4.49 -4.89
C THR A 119 -13.29 -5.92 -5.35
N LEU A 120 -13.59 -6.84 -4.42
CA LEU A 120 -13.89 -8.24 -4.74
C LEU A 120 -15.34 -8.46 -5.22
N PHE A 121 -16.31 -7.75 -4.62
CA PHE A 121 -17.73 -8.02 -4.84
C PHE A 121 -18.40 -7.08 -5.85
N LEU A 122 -17.78 -5.97 -6.26
CA LEU A 122 -18.37 -5.02 -7.21
C LEU A 122 -18.67 -5.65 -8.58
N VAL A 123 -17.79 -6.52 -9.08
CA VAL A 123 -17.95 -7.22 -10.36
C VAL A 123 -19.08 -8.27 -10.28
N PRO A 124 -19.09 -9.19 -9.30
CA PRO A 124 -20.23 -10.09 -9.07
C PRO A 124 -21.55 -9.35 -8.81
N PHE A 125 -21.51 -8.20 -8.12
CA PHE A 125 -22.69 -7.39 -7.85
C PHE A 125 -23.27 -6.80 -9.14
N ALA A 126 -22.43 -6.25 -10.02
CA ALA A 126 -22.86 -5.78 -11.34
C ALA A 126 -23.46 -6.91 -12.19
N ASP A 127 -22.88 -8.11 -12.12
CA ASP A 127 -23.41 -9.30 -12.81
C ASP A 127 -24.76 -9.75 -12.22
N SER A 128 -24.93 -9.68 -10.90
CA SER A 128 -26.18 -10.04 -10.22
C SER A 128 -27.37 -9.13 -10.56
N LEU A 129 -27.09 -7.90 -11.00
CA LEU A 129 -28.11 -6.97 -11.50
C LEU A 129 -28.54 -7.27 -12.94
N GLY A 130 -27.97 -8.28 -13.58
CA GLY A 130 -28.28 -8.67 -14.96
C GLY A 130 -27.69 -7.72 -16.01
N MET A 131 -26.62 -6.99 -15.66
CA MET A 131 -25.95 -6.07 -16.58
C MET A 131 -25.25 -6.84 -17.71
N ASP A 132 -25.21 -6.28 -18.93
CA ASP A 132 -24.57 -6.93 -20.07
C ASP A 132 -23.13 -7.37 -19.77
N LYS A 133 -22.71 -8.48 -20.39
CA LYS A 133 -21.42 -9.17 -20.17
C LYS A 133 -20.17 -8.27 -20.24
N TYR A 134 -20.25 -7.11 -20.88
CA TYR A 134 -19.14 -6.15 -21.00
C TYR A 134 -19.05 -5.15 -19.82
N TRP A 135 -20.16 -4.85 -19.16
CA TRP A 135 -20.20 -3.83 -18.10
C TRP A 135 -19.27 -4.10 -16.91
N PRO A 136 -19.17 -5.33 -16.38
CA PRO A 136 -18.27 -5.59 -15.25
C PRO A 136 -16.79 -5.37 -15.60
N ALA A 137 -16.40 -5.62 -16.85
CA ALA A 137 -15.05 -5.34 -17.34
C ALA A 137 -14.77 -3.83 -17.44
N PHE A 138 -15.76 -3.03 -17.86
CA PHE A 138 -15.66 -1.57 -17.87
C PHE A 138 -15.57 -1.00 -16.45
N ILE A 139 -16.36 -1.51 -15.52
CA ILE A 139 -16.31 -1.13 -14.10
C ILE A 139 -14.92 -1.39 -13.52
N LEU A 140 -14.37 -2.60 -13.75
CA LEU A 140 -13.04 -2.97 -13.26
C LEU A 140 -11.93 -2.11 -13.90
N SER A 141 -12.05 -1.80 -15.20
CA SER A 141 -11.09 -0.95 -15.90
C SER A 141 -11.15 0.49 -15.39
N GLY A 142 -12.35 1.03 -15.20
CA GLY A 142 -12.57 2.37 -14.65
C GLY A 142 -12.02 2.49 -13.22
N LEU A 143 -12.31 1.50 -12.38
CA LEU A 143 -11.78 1.39 -11.02
C LEU A 143 -10.24 1.50 -11.01
N ALA A 144 -9.56 0.74 -11.85
CA ALA A 144 -8.10 0.70 -11.89
C ALA A 144 -7.48 2.00 -12.44
N VAL A 145 -8.10 2.63 -13.44
CA VAL A 145 -7.66 3.94 -13.96
C VAL A 145 -7.84 5.02 -12.90
N ALA A 146 -8.97 5.03 -12.20
CA ALA A 146 -9.25 5.98 -11.14
C ALA A 146 -8.31 5.79 -9.94
N ASP A 147 -8.03 4.54 -9.55
CA ASP A 147 -7.01 4.20 -8.53
C ASP A 147 -5.64 4.77 -8.88
N LEU A 148 -5.17 4.54 -10.11
CA LEU A 148 -3.91 5.10 -10.57
C LEU A 148 -3.91 6.64 -10.53
N ALA A 149 -4.99 7.27 -10.99
CA ALA A 149 -5.13 8.72 -10.96
C ALA A 149 -5.11 9.26 -9.51
N GLY A 150 -5.78 8.59 -8.58
CA GLY A 150 -5.79 8.91 -7.15
C GLY A 150 -4.40 8.82 -6.53
N ARG A 151 -3.64 7.76 -6.84
CA ARG A 151 -2.25 7.60 -6.37
C ARG A 151 -1.35 8.76 -6.83
N LEU A 152 -1.44 9.13 -8.11
CA LEU A 152 -0.65 10.23 -8.67
C LEU A 152 -1.05 11.58 -8.09
N PHE A 153 -2.36 11.85 -8.00
CA PHE A 153 -2.89 13.11 -7.47
C PHE A 153 -2.54 13.30 -5.99
N CYS A 154 -2.80 12.29 -5.15
CA CYS A 154 -2.49 12.35 -3.73
C CYS A 154 -0.98 12.27 -3.46
N GLY A 155 -0.20 11.59 -4.31
CA GLY A 155 1.26 11.66 -4.28
C GLY A 155 1.78 13.08 -4.53
N TRP A 156 1.17 13.83 -5.44
CA TRP A 156 1.47 15.24 -5.63
C TRP A 156 0.97 16.11 -4.46
N LEU A 157 -0.24 15.88 -3.98
CA LEU A 157 -0.84 16.64 -2.88
C LEU A 157 -0.03 16.54 -1.58
N THR A 158 0.46 15.33 -1.25
CA THR A 158 1.35 15.11 -0.10
C THR A 158 2.71 15.81 -0.27
N SER A 159 3.19 15.97 -1.50
CA SER A 159 4.41 16.74 -1.78
C SER A 159 4.25 18.24 -1.47
N MET A 160 3.04 18.78 -1.51
CA MET A 160 2.79 20.20 -1.20
C MET A 160 2.74 20.50 0.31
N ARG A 161 2.83 19.47 1.18
CA ARG A 161 2.81 19.57 2.65
C ARG A 161 1.68 20.46 3.21
N LEU A 162 0.56 20.55 2.49
CA LEU A 162 -0.54 21.47 2.83
C LEU A 162 -1.26 21.05 4.13
N LEU A 163 -1.29 19.75 4.41
CA LEU A 163 -1.88 19.15 5.60
C LEU A 163 -0.91 18.11 6.18
N ARG A 164 -1.03 17.82 7.48
CA ARG A 164 -0.30 16.71 8.09
C ARG A 164 -0.79 15.40 7.46
N ASN A 165 0.13 14.55 6.99
CA ASN A 165 -0.19 13.33 6.25
C ASN A 165 -1.17 12.41 7.02
N LEU A 166 -1.05 12.36 8.35
CA LEU A 166 -1.99 11.64 9.21
C LEU A 166 -3.43 12.17 9.13
N GLN A 167 -3.63 13.50 9.10
CA GLN A 167 -4.97 14.10 8.99
C GLN A 167 -5.55 13.87 7.60
N LEU A 168 -4.73 14.01 6.56
CA LEU A 168 -5.14 13.72 5.19
C LEU A 168 -5.58 12.25 5.04
N LEU A 169 -4.86 11.31 5.67
CA LEU A 169 -5.23 9.91 5.72
C LEU A 169 -6.61 9.70 6.37
N THR A 170 -6.86 10.34 7.52
CA THR A 170 -8.16 10.25 8.20
C THR A 170 -9.30 10.81 7.36
N ILE A 171 -9.10 11.95 6.68
CA ILE A 171 -10.10 12.59 5.81
C ILE A 171 -10.43 11.69 4.61
N VAL A 172 -9.41 11.16 3.92
CA VAL A 172 -9.64 10.30 2.75
C VAL A 172 -10.32 8.99 3.17
N THR A 173 -9.92 8.42 4.32
CA THR A 173 -10.52 7.20 4.85
C THR A 173 -11.98 7.40 5.26
N SER A 174 -12.32 8.51 5.91
CA SER A 174 -13.70 8.81 6.27
C SER A 174 -14.58 9.07 5.04
N LEU A 175 -14.06 9.80 4.05
CA LEU A 175 -14.75 10.04 2.79
C LEU A 175 -15.00 8.72 2.03
N LEU A 176 -14.02 7.81 2.01
CA LEU A 176 -14.17 6.49 1.44
C LEU A 176 -15.27 5.68 2.15
N GLY A 177 -15.33 5.74 3.48
CA GLY A 177 -16.40 5.11 4.27
C GLY A 177 -17.79 5.64 3.93
N VAL A 178 -17.93 6.95 3.73
CA VAL A 178 -19.20 7.57 3.28
C VAL A 178 -19.58 7.07 1.89
N VAL A 179 -18.63 7.00 0.96
CA VAL A 179 -18.87 6.47 -0.40
C VAL A 179 -19.38 5.03 -0.32
N LEU A 180 -18.82 4.18 0.53
CA LEU A 180 -19.29 2.80 0.73
C LEU A 180 -20.73 2.71 1.24
N LEU A 181 -21.15 3.64 2.11
CA LEU A 181 -22.54 3.71 2.57
C LEU A 181 -23.52 4.18 1.49
N LEU A 182 -23.04 4.81 0.42
CA LEU A 182 -23.85 5.22 -0.74
C LEU A 182 -24.08 4.08 -1.75
N LEU A 183 -23.31 2.99 -1.69
CA LEU A 183 -23.44 1.83 -2.58
C LEU A 183 -24.86 1.23 -2.66
N PRO A 184 -25.61 1.03 -1.55
CA PRO A 184 -26.94 0.44 -1.59
C PRO A 184 -28.05 1.39 -2.06
N ILE A 185 -27.74 2.67 -2.37
CA ILE A 185 -28.74 3.70 -2.63
C ILE A 185 -29.12 3.78 -4.13
N SER A 186 -28.29 3.28 -5.05
CA SER A 186 -28.53 3.42 -6.49
C SER A 186 -28.30 2.13 -7.28
N TYR A 187 -29.32 1.75 -8.05
CA TYR A 187 -29.33 0.56 -8.92
C TYR A 187 -29.12 0.90 -10.41
N ASN A 188 -28.74 2.14 -10.73
CA ASN A 188 -28.51 2.58 -12.11
C ASN A 188 -27.09 2.22 -12.57
N HIS A 189 -26.93 1.76 -13.82
CA HIS A 189 -25.62 1.38 -14.39
C HIS A 189 -24.59 2.52 -14.31
N TRP A 190 -25.02 3.76 -14.58
CA TRP A 190 -24.18 4.95 -14.49
C TRP A 190 -23.80 5.31 -13.05
N ALA A 191 -24.68 5.02 -12.08
CA ALA A 191 -24.39 5.28 -10.68
C ALA A 191 -23.34 4.29 -10.15
N ILE A 192 -23.41 3.02 -10.56
CA ILE A 192 -22.40 2.00 -10.23
C ILE A 192 -21.05 2.37 -10.86
N MET A 193 -21.05 2.85 -12.11
CA MET A 193 -19.82 3.35 -12.75
C MET A 193 -19.24 4.56 -12.02
N GLY A 194 -20.08 5.54 -11.68
CA GLY A 194 -19.66 6.73 -10.92
C GLY A 194 -19.12 6.37 -9.53
N PHE A 195 -19.79 5.45 -8.83
CA PHE A 195 -19.31 4.90 -7.57
C PHE A 195 -17.95 4.22 -7.75
N SER A 196 -17.79 3.39 -8.76
CA SER A 196 -16.54 2.66 -9.04
C SER A 196 -15.37 3.60 -9.27
N LEU A 197 -15.57 4.66 -10.06
CA LEU A 197 -14.56 5.69 -10.30
C LEU A 197 -14.20 6.45 -9.02
N LEU A 198 -15.21 6.89 -8.26
CA LEU A 198 -14.98 7.64 -7.02
C LEU A 198 -14.28 6.78 -5.96
N TYR A 199 -14.75 5.55 -5.78
CA TYR A 199 -14.17 4.58 -4.85
C TYR A 199 -12.72 4.24 -5.26
N GLY A 200 -12.46 3.98 -6.55
CA GLY A 200 -11.11 3.73 -7.06
C GLY A 200 -10.16 4.89 -6.77
N PHE A 201 -10.57 6.12 -7.10
CA PHE A 201 -9.78 7.32 -6.83
C PHE A 201 -9.43 7.50 -5.35
N LEU A 202 -10.42 7.37 -4.47
CA LEU A 202 -10.22 7.51 -3.03
C LEU A 202 -9.38 6.36 -2.44
N PHE A 203 -9.54 5.15 -2.94
CA PHE A 203 -8.72 4.00 -2.57
C PHE A 203 -7.25 4.24 -2.95
N GLY A 204 -6.97 4.69 -4.17
CA GLY A 204 -5.61 5.02 -4.61
C GLY A 204 -4.98 6.15 -3.82
N CYS A 205 -5.76 7.17 -3.48
CA CYS A 205 -5.33 8.22 -2.56
C CYS A 205 -4.95 7.66 -1.17
N MET A 206 -5.78 6.79 -0.61
CA MET A 206 -5.52 6.16 0.68
C MET A 206 -4.21 5.35 0.65
N VAL A 207 -4.00 4.52 -0.37
CA VAL A 207 -2.78 3.71 -0.53
C VAL A 207 -1.54 4.59 -0.63
N ALA A 208 -1.56 5.65 -1.45
CA ALA A 208 -0.43 6.57 -1.58
C ALA A 208 -0.10 7.29 -0.26
N ILE A 209 -1.11 7.79 0.45
CA ILE A 209 -0.93 8.50 1.72
C ILE A 209 -0.46 7.53 2.82
N HIS A 210 -0.98 6.31 2.86
CA HIS A 210 -0.60 5.31 3.87
C HIS A 210 0.90 5.00 3.82
N VAL A 211 1.45 4.78 2.63
CA VAL A 211 2.90 4.55 2.43
C VAL A 211 3.72 5.76 2.89
N THR A 212 3.30 6.98 2.53
CA THR A 212 4.02 8.19 2.96
C THR A 212 3.94 8.41 4.47
N SER A 213 2.81 8.08 5.09
CA SER A 213 2.58 8.25 6.53
C SER A 213 3.47 7.30 7.35
N ILE A 214 3.64 6.05 6.91
CA ILE A 214 4.57 5.10 7.56
C ILE A 214 6.00 5.65 7.52
N VAL A 215 6.44 6.16 6.37
CA VAL A 215 7.78 6.73 6.23
C VAL A 215 8.00 7.93 7.15
N ASP A 216 7.00 8.79 7.30
CA ASP A 216 7.07 9.94 8.19
C ASP A 216 7.10 9.52 9.67
N ILE A 217 6.26 8.56 10.09
CA ILE A 217 6.25 8.04 11.46
C ILE A 217 7.62 7.45 11.83
N VAL A 218 8.17 6.58 10.96
CA VAL A 218 9.49 5.97 11.17
C VAL A 218 10.61 7.03 11.17
N SER A 219 10.49 8.06 10.32
CA SER A 219 11.45 9.16 10.31
C SER A 219 11.40 9.99 11.60
N LEU A 220 10.20 10.24 12.14
CA LEU A 220 10.01 10.99 13.39
C LEU A 220 10.57 10.24 14.61
N GLU A 221 10.35 8.93 14.71
CA GLU A 221 10.94 8.10 15.78
C GLU A 221 12.48 8.05 15.71
N GLY A 222 13.04 8.12 14.50
CA GLY A 222 14.49 8.21 14.28
C GLY A 222 15.11 9.54 14.73
N PHE A 223 14.34 10.63 14.80
CA PHE A 223 14.81 11.93 15.32
C PHE A 223 14.71 12.04 16.84
N ASP A 224 13.74 11.36 17.48
CA ASP A 224 13.57 11.36 18.94
C ASP A 224 14.56 10.42 19.66
N SER A 225 15.33 9.64 18.90
CA SER A 225 16.37 8.72 19.39
C SER A 225 17.79 9.30 19.36
N GLY A 226 17.95 10.61 19.09
CA GLY A 226 19.23 11.30 19.19
C GLY A 226 19.59 11.59 20.65
N PRO A 227 20.83 11.33 21.11
CA PRO A 227 21.20 11.63 22.48
C PRO A 227 21.16 13.14 22.69
N GLY A 228 20.23 13.59 23.55
CA GLY A 228 20.33 14.88 24.23
C GLY A 228 21.46 14.88 25.24
#